data_AF-A0A7Y2KJ72-F1
#
_entry.id   AF-A0A7Y2KJ72-F1
#
_cell.length_a   1.000
_cell.length_b   1.000
_cell.length_c   1.000
_cell.angle_alpha   90.00
_cell.angle_beta   90.00
_cell.angle_gamma   90.00
#
_symmetry.space_group_name_H-M   'P 1'
#
loop_
_entity.id
_entity.type
_entity.pdbx_description
1 polymer ?
#
loop_
_entity_poly.entity_id
_entity_poly.type
_entity_poly.pdbx_seq_one_letter_code
_entity_poly.pdbx_strand_id
1 'polypeptide(L)' 'MNKKAIEALQILSISLIWVLFTGIAVWIVSLIKESLRLHDAPDASVAISIVAIPVFFTLASVLTYVFVGLRKGRKEESEP' A
#
# COMPACT_ATOMS: atom_id res chain seq x y z
N MET A 1 -8.81 27.48 -3.28
CA MET A 1 -8.05 26.26 -2.90
C MET A 1 -6.96 26.01 -3.95
N ASN A 2 -5.69 25.93 -3.55
CA ASN A 2 -4.56 25.88 -4.48
C ASN A 2 -4.43 24.46 -5.09
N LYS A 3 -4.77 24.27 -6.37
CA LYS A 3 -4.83 22.94 -7.03
C LYS A 3 -3.52 22.16 -6.92
N LYS A 4 -2.38 22.86 -6.95
CA LYS A 4 -1.04 22.28 -6.80
C LYS A 4 -0.80 21.70 -5.40
N ALA A 5 -1.33 22.34 -4.35
CA ALA A 5 -1.21 21.85 -2.98
C ALA A 5 -2.04 20.57 -2.77
N ILE A 6 -3.21 20.48 -3.40
CA ILE A 6 -4.06 19.28 -3.36
C ILE A 6 -3.35 18.12 -4.07
N GLU A 7 -2.76 18.36 -5.24
CA GLU A 7 -1.96 17.35 -5.97
C GLU A 7 -0.77 16.86 -5.15
N ALA A 8 -0.01 17.78 -4.55
CA ALA A 8 1.14 17.43 -3.72
C ALA A 8 0.72 16.60 -2.50
N LEU A 9 -0.34 16.99 -1.79
CA LEU A 9 -0.84 16.27 -0.62
C LEU A 9 -1.34 14.86 -0.98
N GLN A 10 -1.95 14.71 -2.15
CA GLN A 10 -2.47 13.44 -2.64
C GLN A 10 -1.33 12.48 -3.02
N ILE A 11 -0.30 12.96 -3.70
CA ILE A 11 0.91 12.18 -4.00
C ILE A 11 1.61 11.78 -2.69
N LEU A 12 1.76 12.73 -1.76
CA LEU A 12 2.35 12.47 -0.45
C LEU A 12 1.58 11.38 0.30
N SER A 13 0.25 11.45 0.31
CA SER A 13 -0.60 10.45 0.97
C SER A 13 -0.45 9.06 0.36
N ILE A 14 -0.46 8.94 -0.98
CA ILE A 14 -0.27 7.65 -1.67
C ILE A 14 1.12 7.08 -1.38
N SER A 15 2.16 7.92 -1.45
CA SER A 15 3.52 7.50 -1.10
C SER A 15 3.61 7.00 0.34
N LEU A 16 2.96 7.69 1.29
CA LEU A 16 2.92 7.28 2.69
C LEU A 16 2.25 5.91 2.87
N ILE A 17 1.15 5.65 2.15
CA ILE A 17 0.43 4.36 2.17
C ILE A 17 1.34 3.24 1.66
N TRP A 18 2.05 3.45 0.55
CA TRP A 18 3.00 2.48 0.02
C TRP A 18 4.16 2.19 0.98
N VAL A 19 4.74 3.23 1.59
CA VAL A 19 5.79 3.06 2.61
C VAL A 19 5.26 2.28 3.82
N LEU A 20 4.04 2.58 4.28
CA LEU A 20 3.43 1.88 5.40
C LEU A 20 3.21 0.39 5.09
N PHE A 21 2.61 0.07 3.93
CA PHE A 21 2.30 -1.32 3.58
C PHE A 21 3.55 -2.15 3.30
N THR A 22 4.54 -1.59 2.62
CA THR A 22 5.84 -2.24 2.43
C THR A 22 6.56 -2.45 3.76
N GLY A 23 6.53 -1.46 4.65
CA GLY A 23 7.10 -1.57 6.00
C GLY A 23 6.43 -2.65 6.85
N ILE A 24 5.10 -2.71 6.86
CA ILE A 24 4.34 -3.76 7.54
C ILE A 24 4.68 -5.13 6.96
N ALA A 25 4.75 -5.27 5.63
CA ALA A 25 5.10 -6.54 5.00
C ALA A 25 6.52 -7.01 5.39
N VAL A 26 7.51 -6.12 5.37
CA VAL A 26 8.88 -6.41 5.82
C VAL A 26 8.91 -6.80 7.30
N TRP A 27 8.14 -6.09 8.13
CA TRP A 27 8.06 -6.38 9.56
C TRP A 27 7.44 -7.75 9.83
N ILE A 28 6.34 -8.10 9.17
CA ILE A 28 5.72 -9.43 9.26
C ILE A 28 6.71 -10.52 8.83
N VAL A 29 7.42 -10.33 7.72
CA VAL A 29 8.45 -11.29 7.27
C VAL A 29 9.56 -11.46 8.32
N SER A 30 9.93 -10.39 9.01
CA SER A 30 10.92 -10.43 10.08
C SER A 30 10.42 -11.21 11.29
N LEU A 31 9.15 -11.02 11.68
CA LEU A 31 8.51 -11.78 12.76
C LEU A 31 8.42 -13.27 12.43
N ILE A 32 8.08 -13.62 11.19
CA ILE A 32 8.06 -15.02 10.72
C ILE A 32 9.45 -15.64 10.83
N LYS A 33 10.49 -14.93 10.39
CA LYS A 33 11.87 -15.41 10.47
C LYS A 33 12.30 -15.66 11.92
N GLU A 34 11.95 -14.76 12.84
CA GLU A 34 12.29 -14.93 14.25
C GLU A 34 11.50 -16.07 14.90
N SER A 35 10.21 -16.18 14.61
CA SER A 35 9.36 -17.29 15.08
C SER A 35 9.89 -18.65 14.62
N LEU A 36 10.27 -18.77 13.34
CA LEU A 36 10.88 -19.99 12.81
C LEU A 36 12.24 -20.30 13.46
N ARG A 37 13.04 -19.26 13.72
CA ARG A 37 14.35 -19.40 14.38
C ARG A 37 14.23 -19.88 15.82
N LEU A 38 13.19 -19.46 16.54
CA LEU A 38 12.91 -19.88 17.91
C LEU A 38 12.22 -21.26 18.02
N HIS A 39 11.93 -21.92 16.89
CA HIS A 39 11.10 -23.14 16.86
C HIS A 39 9.71 -22.96 17.51
N ASP A 40 9.22 -21.72 17.57
CA ASP A 40 7.85 -21.47 18.00
C ASP A 40 6.88 -21.88 16.89
N ALA A 41 5.76 -22.48 17.27
CA ALA A 41 4.70 -22.77 16.33
C ALA A 41 4.19 -21.44 15.72
N PRO A 42 4.10 -21.33 14.39
CA PRO A 42 3.50 -20.16 13.77
C PRO A 42 2.06 -20.02 14.26
N ASP A 43 1.80 -18.98 15.05
CA ASP A 43 0.48 -18.71 15.58
C ASP A 43 -0.50 -18.30 14.46
N ALA A 44 -1.80 -18.51 14.68
CA ALA A 44 -2.85 -18.15 13.73
C ALA A 44 -2.77 -16.66 13.32
N SER A 45 -2.30 -15.80 14.22
CA SER A 45 -2.02 -14.39 13.99
C SER A 45 -1.00 -14.13 12.86
N VAL A 46 0.02 -14.99 12.72
CA VAL A 46 1.04 -14.92 11.67
C VAL A 46 0.44 -15.29 10.32
N ALA A 47 -0.35 -16.36 10.27
CA ALA A 47 -1.04 -16.79 9.04
C ALA A 47 -2.01 -15.72 8.52
N ILE A 48 -2.78 -15.09 9.41
CA ILE A 48 -3.68 -13.97 9.06
C ILE A 48 -2.87 -12.79 8.49
N SER A 49 -1.72 -12.49 9.10
CA SER A 49 -0.85 -11.40 8.66
C SER A 49 -0.28 -11.64 7.25
N ILE A 50 0.03 -12.89 6.89
CA ILE A 50 0.47 -13.26 5.53
C ILE A 50 -0.62 -12.98 4.50
N VAL A 51 -1.88 -13.35 4.79
CA VAL A 51 -3.01 -13.12 3.89
C VAL A 51 -3.34 -11.62 3.77
N ALA A 52 -3.07 -10.84 4.82
CA ALA A 52 -3.31 -9.41 4.79
C ALA A 52 -2.39 -8.66 3.82
N ILE A 53 -1.15 -9.12 3.60
CA ILE A 53 -0.18 -8.50 2.68
C ILE A 53 -0.76 -8.31 1.25
N PRO A 54 -1.19 -9.37 0.53
CA PRO A 54 -1.73 -9.21 -0.82
C PRO A 54 -3.01 -8.36 -0.85
N VAL A 55 -3.85 -8.39 0.19
CA VAL A 55 -5.05 -7.56 0.29
C VAL A 55 -4.67 -6.07 0.37
N PHE A 56 -3.73 -5.72 1.25
CA PHE A 56 -3.26 -4.33 1.38
C PHE A 56 -2.59 -3.83 0.11
N PHE A 57 -1.76 -4.65 -0.54
CA PHE A 57 -1.14 -4.30 -1.82
C PHE A 57 -2.18 -4.08 -2.93
N THR A 58 -3.22 -4.90 -2.97
CA THR A 58 -4.34 -4.72 -3.92
C THR A 58 -5.04 -3.39 -3.68
N LEU A 59 -5.38 -3.07 -2.43
CA LEU A 59 -6.03 -1.81 -2.08
C LEU A 59 -5.15 -0.59 -2.41
N ALA A 60 -3.86 -0.62 -2.07
CA ALA A 60 -2.92 0.46 -2.42
C ALA A 60 -2.81 0.63 -3.94
N SER A 61 -2.80 -0.46 -4.70
CA SER A 61 -2.76 -0.44 -6.17
C SER A 61 -4.03 0.18 -6.74
N VAL A 62 -5.21 -0.21 -6.24
CA VAL A 62 -6.50 0.37 -6.65
C VAL A 62 -6.54 1.87 -6.36
N LEU A 63 -6.14 2.30 -5.17
CA LEU A 63 -6.08 3.73 -4.80
C LEU A 63 -5.12 4.50 -5.72
N THR A 64 -3.93 3.93 -5.96
CA THR A 64 -2.95 4.53 -6.88
C THR A 64 -3.53 4.67 -8.28
N TYR A 65 -4.21 3.64 -8.80
CA TYR A 65 -4.85 3.67 -10.10
C TYR A 65 -5.98 4.71 -10.17
N VAL A 66 -6.84 4.79 -9.15
CA VAL A 66 -7.92 5.77 -9.11
C VAL A 66 -7.37 7.19 -9.12
N PHE A 67 -6.32 7.45 -8.36
CA PHE A 67 -5.80 8.80 -8.21
C PHE A 67 -4.86 9.25 -9.31
N VAL A 68 -4.03 8.35 -9.85
CA VAL A 68 -3.09 8.65 -10.94
C VAL A 68 -3.73 8.38 -12.30
N GLY A 69 -4.38 7.23 -12.46
CA GLY A 69 -4.96 6.76 -13.72
C GLY A 69 -6.24 7.50 -14.13
N LEU A 70 -7.27 7.51 -13.27
CA LEU A 70 -8.56 8.15 -13.63
C LEU A 70 -8.46 9.68 -13.71
N ARG A 71 -7.54 10.29 -12.95
CA ARG A 71 -7.30 11.74 -13.04
C ARG A 71 -6.58 12.14 -14.34
N LYS A 72 -5.70 11.27 -14.86
CA LYS A 72 -5.00 11.50 -16.13
C LYS A 72 -5.95 11.30 -17.31
N GLY A 73 -6.74 10.23 -17.32
CA GLY A 73 -7.73 9.97 -18.38
C GLY A 73 -8.76 11.11 -18.54
N ARG A 74 -9.18 11.75 -17.45
CA ARG A 74 -10.09 12.90 -17.50
C ARG A 74 -9.48 14.18 -18.09
N LYS A 75 -8.15 14.34 -18.03
CA LYS A 75 -7.44 15.48 -18.66
C LYS A 75 -7.20 15.24 -20.15
N GLU A 76 -6.95 13.99 -20.54
CA GLU A 76 -6.72 13.60 -21.94
C GLU A 76 -8.00 13.68 -22.78
N GLU A 77 -9.17 13.38 -22.21
CA GLU A 77 -10.47 13.51 -22.90
C GLU A 77 -10.95 14.98 -23.05
N SER A 78 -10.25 15.94 -22.44
CA SER A 78 -10.59 17.37 -22.51
C SER A 78 -9.64 18.20 -23.40
N GLU A 79 -8.70 17.58 -24.10
CA GLU A 79 -7.95 18.19 -25.20
C GLU A 79 -8.47 17.64 -26.55
N PRO A 80 -9.02 18.50 -27.44
CA PRO A 80 -9.50 18.11 -28.77
C PRO A 80 -8.40 17.85 -29.79
#